data_AF-A0A482X004-F1
#
_entry.id   AF-A0A482X004-F1
#
_cell.length_a   1.000
_cell.length_b   1.000
_cell.length_c   1.000
_cell.angle_alpha   90.00
_cell.angle_beta   90.00
_cell.angle_gamma   90.00
#
_symmetry.space_group_name_H-M   'P 1'
#
loop_
_entity.id
_entity.type
_entity.pdbx_description
1 polymer ?
#
loop_
_entity_poly.entity_id
_entity_poly.type
_entity_poly.pdbx_seq_one_letter_code
_entity_poly.pdbx_strand_id
1 'polypeptide(L)'
;MSSVRRIPQLAQLVRRRFATTSNARQNTLRAEDTSAFKKLKQDQETFNSGMGPEEVYLQGGLKDVLLFRTTVFLTVVSTLLSGKVIYEMAQK
;
A
#
# COMPACT_ATOMS: atom_id res chain seq x y z
N MET A 1 -19.94 -20.48 -44.63
CA MET A 1 -19.70 -20.43 -43.17
C MET A 1 -19.47 -18.99 -42.75
N SER A 2 -20.34 -18.47 -41.87
CA SER A 2 -20.64 -17.05 -41.68
C SER A 2 -20.04 -16.43 -40.39
N SER A 3 -18.75 -16.65 -40.14
CA SER A 3 -18.10 -16.13 -38.92
C SER A 3 -17.99 -14.61 -38.85
N VAL A 4 -17.88 -13.91 -39.98
CA VAL A 4 -17.67 -12.44 -40.01
C VAL A 4 -18.91 -11.65 -39.55
N ARG A 5 -20.13 -12.17 -39.81
CA ARG A 5 -21.38 -11.51 -39.39
C ARG A 5 -21.68 -11.64 -37.88
N ARG A 6 -21.01 -12.54 -37.17
CA ARG A 6 -21.20 -12.75 -35.72
C ARG A 6 -20.30 -11.86 -34.85
N ILE A 7 -19.23 -11.32 -35.43
CA ILE A 7 -18.30 -10.38 -34.76
C ILE A 7 -19.01 -9.10 -34.27
N PRO A 8 -19.85 -8.40 -35.07
CA PRO A 8 -20.52 -7.19 -34.60
C PRO A 8 -21.56 -7.47 -33.49
N GLN A 9 -22.22 -8.63 -33.52
CA GLN A 9 -23.18 -9.04 -32.50
C GLN A 9 -22.48 -9.37 -31.17
N LEU A 10 -21.33 -10.05 -31.23
CA LEU A 10 -20.46 -10.26 -30.07
C LEU A 10 -19.91 -8.94 -29.52
N ALA A 11 -19.47 -8.02 -30.39
CA ALA A 11 -19.00 -6.70 -29.96
C ALA A 11 -20.08 -5.87 -29.26
N GLN A 12 -21.34 -5.95 -29.71
CA GLN A 12 -22.47 -5.28 -29.04
C GLN A 12 -22.82 -5.92 -27.69
N LEU A 13 -22.79 -7.26 -27.59
CA LEU A 13 -22.97 -7.98 -26.33
C LEU A 13 -21.88 -7.64 -25.31
N VAL A 14 -20.63 -7.57 -25.77
CA VAL A 14 -19.47 -7.17 -24.96
C VAL A 14 -19.61 -5.72 -24.49
N ARG A 15 -19.93 -4.77 -25.38
CA ARG A 15 -20.18 -3.37 -25.00
C ARG A 15 -21.30 -3.22 -23.99
N ARG A 16 -22.43 -3.94 -24.16
CA ARG A 16 -23.53 -3.91 -23.20
C ARG A 16 -23.11 -4.48 -21.84
N ARG A 17 -22.37 -5.59 -21.81
CA ARG A 17 -21.86 -6.16 -20.55
C ARG A 17 -20.87 -5.23 -19.87
N PHE A 18 -19.94 -4.59 -20.59
CA PHE A 18 -19.01 -3.62 -19.98
C PHE A 18 -19.74 -2.38 -19.46
N ALA A 19 -20.73 -1.86 -20.20
CA ALA A 19 -21.53 -0.71 -19.75
C ALA A 19 -22.38 -1.04 -18.51
N THR A 20 -22.97 -2.22 -18.41
CA THR A 20 -23.74 -2.63 -17.23
C THR A 20 -22.86 -3.03 -16.05
N THR A 21 -21.69 -3.64 -16.28
CA THR A 21 -20.74 -4.00 -15.21
C THR A 21 -20.05 -2.76 -14.63
N SER A 22 -19.81 -1.73 -15.45
CA SER A 22 -19.33 -0.42 -14.97
C SER A 22 -20.31 0.20 -13.98
N ASN A 23 -21.61 0.26 -14.33
CA ASN A 23 -22.62 0.89 -13.48
C ASN A 23 -23.02 0.05 -12.25
N ALA A 24 -22.98 -1.29 -12.36
CA ALA A 24 -23.28 -2.18 -11.23
C ALA A 24 -22.17 -2.18 -10.18
N ARG A 25 -20.89 -2.10 -10.59
CA ARG A 25 -19.75 -2.02 -9.65
C ARG A 25 -19.63 -0.63 -9.01
N GLN A 26 -20.06 0.41 -9.72
CA GLN A 26 -19.98 1.79 -9.27
C GLN A 26 -21.07 2.16 -8.25
N ASN A 27 -22.19 1.41 -8.19
CA ASN A 27 -23.26 1.63 -7.22
C ASN A 27 -23.06 0.87 -5.90
N THR A 28 -22.37 -0.27 -5.90
CA THR A 28 -22.05 -1.00 -4.65
C THR A 28 -20.81 -0.45 -3.93
N LEU A 29 -19.83 0.10 -4.64
CA LEU A 29 -18.66 0.76 -4.03
C LEU A 29 -18.93 2.19 -3.50
N ARG A 30 -20.07 2.79 -3.85
CA ARG A 30 -20.36 4.20 -3.53
C ARG A 30 -20.94 4.43 -2.13
N ALA A 31 -21.54 3.42 -1.53
CA ALA A 31 -22.31 3.59 -0.30
C ALA A 31 -21.53 3.25 0.98
N GLU A 32 -20.54 2.36 0.92
CA GLU A 32 -19.87 1.84 2.13
C GLU A 32 -18.48 2.44 2.42
N ASP A 33 -17.77 2.98 1.40
CA ASP A 33 -16.34 3.28 1.51
C ASP A 33 -15.95 4.76 1.32
N THR A 34 -16.90 5.69 1.26
CA THR A 34 -16.57 7.10 0.94
C THR A 34 -15.74 7.79 2.02
N SER A 35 -15.87 7.42 3.29
CA SER A 35 -15.09 8.00 4.40
C SER A 35 -13.65 7.43 4.44
N ALA A 36 -13.50 6.12 4.28
CA ALA A 36 -12.20 5.45 4.22
C ALA A 36 -11.40 5.89 2.99
N PHE A 37 -12.05 5.99 1.83
CA PHE A 37 -11.40 6.45 0.61
C PHE A 37 -11.00 7.93 0.67
N LYS A 38 -11.79 8.76 1.36
CA LYS A 38 -11.44 10.17 1.62
C LYS A 38 -10.19 10.28 2.50
N LYS A 39 -10.10 9.44 3.54
CA LYS A 39 -8.93 9.39 4.42
C LYS A 39 -7.68 8.89 3.68
N LEU A 40 -7.80 7.83 2.89
CA LEU A 40 -6.70 7.33 2.05
C LEU A 40 -6.18 8.39 1.08
N LYS A 41 -7.08 9.16 0.45
CA LYS A 41 -6.68 10.25 -0.45
C LYS A 41 -5.93 11.35 0.29
N GLN A 42 -6.36 11.70 1.51
CA GLN A 42 -5.69 12.68 2.36
C GLN A 42 -4.30 12.19 2.82
N ASP A 43 -4.18 10.92 3.18
CA ASP A 43 -2.90 10.31 3.55
C ASP A 43 -1.95 10.30 2.33
N GLN A 44 -2.45 9.95 1.13
CA GLN A 44 -1.69 9.99 -0.12
C GLN A 44 -1.20 11.40 -0.47
N GLU A 45 -2.04 12.43 -0.28
CA GLU A 45 -1.63 13.83 -0.44
C GLU A 45 -0.54 14.22 0.56
N THR A 46 -0.62 13.74 1.80
CA THR A 46 0.39 13.99 2.85
C THR A 46 1.75 13.41 2.44
N PHE A 47 1.81 12.12 2.06
CA PHE A 47 3.06 11.48 1.64
C PHE A 47 3.63 12.05 0.32
N ASN A 48 2.78 12.44 -0.64
CA ASN A 48 3.23 13.04 -1.90
C ASN A 48 3.65 14.50 -1.76
N SER A 49 3.06 15.26 -0.83
CA SER A 49 3.45 16.65 -0.54
C SER A 49 4.79 16.73 0.22
N GLY A 50 5.15 15.66 0.93
CA GLY A 50 6.41 15.48 1.65
C GLY A 50 7.63 15.14 0.77
N MET A 51 7.60 15.39 -0.55
CA MET A 51 8.77 15.29 -1.47
C MET A 51 9.86 16.36 -1.18
N GLY A 52 10.04 16.73 0.09
CA GLY A 52 11.30 17.28 0.58
C GLY A 52 12.37 16.19 0.66
N PRO A 53 13.59 16.51 1.10
CA PRO A 53 14.70 15.57 1.19
C PRO A 53 14.52 14.46 2.26
N GLU A 54 13.39 14.41 2.97
CA GLU A 54 13.14 13.41 4.01
C GLU A 54 12.81 12.04 3.43
N GLU A 55 13.50 11.03 3.95
CA GLU A 55 13.33 9.63 3.57
C GLU A 55 11.92 9.14 3.91
N VAL A 56 11.34 8.30 3.04
CA VAL A 56 9.93 7.88 3.09
C VAL A 56 9.51 7.31 4.46
N TYR A 57 10.42 6.62 5.14
CA TYR A 57 10.15 6.03 6.46
C TYR A 57 10.13 7.03 7.63
N LEU A 58 10.36 8.32 7.38
CA LEU A 58 10.22 9.40 8.37
C LEU A 58 9.03 10.33 8.06
N GLN A 59 8.37 10.15 6.91
CA GLN A 59 7.33 11.06 6.42
C GLN A 59 6.01 10.99 7.22
N GLY A 60 5.78 9.94 8.03
CA GLY A 60 4.68 9.93 9.01
C GLY A 60 4.94 10.82 10.23
N GLY A 61 6.04 11.58 10.22
CA GLY A 61 6.35 12.61 11.19
C GLY A 61 6.94 12.06 12.50
N LEU A 62 6.63 12.72 13.62
CA LEU A 62 7.26 12.44 14.91
C LEU A 62 7.11 10.99 15.38
N LYS A 63 6.01 10.32 15.01
CA LYS A 63 5.75 8.92 15.38
C LYS A 63 6.75 7.97 14.72
N ASP A 64 6.97 8.14 13.43
CA ASP A 64 7.90 7.33 12.66
C ASP A 64 9.35 7.58 13.11
N VAL A 65 9.70 8.84 13.40
CA VAL A 65 11.01 9.21 13.96
C VAL A 65 11.23 8.52 15.32
N LEU A 66 10.23 8.54 16.21
CA LEU A 66 10.33 7.89 17.51
C LEU A 66 10.48 6.36 17.35
N LEU A 67 9.64 5.76 16.52
CA LEU A 67 9.66 4.33 16.26
C LEU A 67 11.00 3.87 15.67
N PHE A 68 11.52 4.63 14.71
CA PHE A 68 12.83 4.40 14.11
C PHE A 68 13.94 4.43 15.16
N ARG A 69 14.01 5.49 15.97
CA ARG A 69 15.03 5.63 17.02
C ARG A 69 14.96 4.51 18.05
N THR A 70 13.76 4.12 18.49
CA THR A 70 13.58 3.01 19.42
C THR A 70 14.04 1.68 18.82
N THR A 71 13.73 1.44 17.55
CA THR A 71 14.11 0.21 16.84
C THR A 71 15.63 0.11 16.68
N VAL A 72 16.28 1.22 16.28
CA VAL A 72 17.73 1.30 16.18
C VAL A 72 18.38 1.01 17.53
N PHE A 73 17.90 1.65 18.61
CA PHE A 73 18.43 1.44 19.95
C PHE A 73 18.32 -0.04 20.39
N LEU A 74 17.13 -0.63 20.24
CA LEU A 74 16.89 -2.06 20.54
C LEU A 74 17.83 -2.97 19.75
N THR A 75 18.02 -2.69 18.47
CA THR A 75 18.86 -3.50 17.58
C THR A 75 20.33 -3.42 17.98
N VAL A 76 20.85 -2.23 18.27
CA VAL A 76 22.24 -2.03 18.69
C VAL A 76 22.51 -2.73 20.01
N VAL A 77 21.64 -2.54 21.02
CA VAL A 77 21.78 -3.20 22.33
C VAL A 77 21.74 -4.73 22.17
N SER A 78 20.79 -5.25 21.39
CA SER A 78 20.65 -6.69 21.14
C SER A 78 21.86 -7.27 20.44
N THR A 79 22.43 -6.54 19.47
CA THR A 79 23.63 -6.96 18.74
C THR A 79 24.84 -7.01 19.67
N LEU A 80 25.02 -6.00 20.54
CA LEU A 80 26.12 -5.98 21.51
C LEU A 80 26.02 -7.12 22.52
N LEU A 81 24.82 -7.37 23.05
CA LEU A 81 24.58 -8.48 23.97
C LEU A 81 24.82 -9.83 23.30
N SER A 82 24.32 -10.01 22.07
CA SER A 82 24.56 -11.23 21.29
C SER A 82 26.04 -11.45 21.03
N GLY A 83 26.77 -10.40 20.65
CA GLY A 83 28.22 -10.45 20.45
C GLY A 83 28.97 -10.84 21.72
N LYS A 84 28.58 -10.28 22.88
CA LYS A 84 29.15 -10.65 24.19
C LYS A 84 28.92 -12.14 24.50
N VAL A 85 27.70 -12.64 24.29
CA VAL A 85 27.38 -14.06 24.51
C VAL A 85 28.22 -14.97 23.60
N ILE A 86 28.34 -14.62 22.31
CA ILE A 86 29.16 -15.38 21.36
C ILE A 86 30.62 -15.38 21.79
N TYR A 87 31.15 -14.24 22.23
CA TYR A 87 32.52 -14.12 22.72
C TYR A 87 32.78 -15.00 23.95
N GLU A 88 31.87 -14.98 24.93
CA GLU A 88 31.97 -15.83 26.12
C GLU A 88 31.88 -17.33 25.78
N MET A 89 31.07 -17.71 24.78
CA MET A 89 31.04 -19.10 24.31
C MET A 89 32.31 -19.51 23.58
N ALA A 90 32.91 -18.61 22.80
CA ALA A 90 34.14 -18.90 22.06
C ALA A 90 35.39 -19.05 22.95
N GLN A 91 35.34 -18.56 24.19
CA GLN A 91 36.41 -18.72 25.18
C GLN A 91 36.28 -19.99 26.03
N LYS A 92 35.18 -20.73 25.92
CA LYS A 92 35.01 -22.05 26.54
C LYS A 92 35.45 -23.16 25.59
#